data_AF-A0A1H3S5Y8-F1
#
_entry.id   AF-A0A1H3S5Y8-F1
#
_cell.length_a   1.000
_cell.length_b   1.000
_cell.length_c   1.000
_cell.angle_alpha   90.00
_cell.angle_beta   90.00
_cell.angle_gamma   90.00
#
_symmetry.space_group_name_H-M   'P 1'
#
loop_
_entity.id
_entity.type
_entity.pdbx_description
1 polymer ?
#
loop_
_entity_poly.entity_id
_entity_poly.type
_entity_poly.pdbx_seq_one_letter_code
_entity_poly.pdbx_strand_id
1 'polypeptide(L)'
;MGTSKDGDKDRQNVLLLWPEWGPRDLLGSTPISDSLRLRLRNWNHTWQTVLDPVKEIRWPDAEVGRRWIAEGESLVRELQVELGPQVRVVEGFRVYDPDGEPPRWS
;
A
#
# COMPACT_ATOMS: atom_id res chain seq x y z
N MET A 1 4.67 -43.40 3.70
CA MET A 1 4.76 -42.52 4.88
C MET A 1 5.91 -41.57 4.66
N GLY A 2 5.78 -40.25 4.49
CA GLY A 2 4.74 -39.34 4.95
C GLY A 2 5.30 -38.46 6.06
N THR A 3 6.04 -37.40 5.72
CA THR A 3 6.22 -36.23 6.59
C THR A 3 6.19 -34.98 5.72
N SER A 4 5.03 -34.35 5.74
CA SER A 4 4.68 -33.13 5.02
C SER A 4 5.63 -31.98 5.38
N LYS A 5 6.32 -31.44 4.36
CA LYS A 5 6.83 -30.06 4.35
C LYS A 5 5.71 -29.16 3.83
N ASP A 6 4.67 -28.91 4.61
CA ASP A 6 3.59 -27.98 4.25
C ASP A 6 3.62 -26.67 5.05
N GLY A 7 4.65 -26.46 5.88
CA GLY A 7 4.74 -25.26 6.75
C GLY A 7 5.37 -24.01 6.11
N ASP A 8 5.84 -24.08 4.86
CA ASP A 8 6.68 -23.01 4.26
C ASP A 8 6.03 -22.29 3.06
N LYS A 9 4.85 -22.75 2.60
CA LYS A 9 4.16 -22.14 1.45
C LYS A 9 3.25 -20.97 1.82
N ASP A 10 2.81 -20.86 3.07
CA ASP A 10 1.90 -19.79 3.51
C ASP A 10 2.56 -18.41 3.66
N ARG A 11 3.90 -18.33 3.59
CA ARG A 11 4.64 -17.06 3.71
C ARG A 11 4.87 -16.33 2.38
N GLN A 12 4.57 -16.93 1.23
CA GLN A 12 5.03 -16.42 -0.07
C GLN A 12 4.03 -15.53 -0.82
N ASN A 13 2.82 -15.31 -0.31
CA ASN A 13 1.76 -14.62 -1.06
C ASN A 13 1.20 -13.39 -0.34
N VAL A 14 2.06 -12.61 0.31
CA VAL A 14 1.67 -11.31 0.88
C VAL A 14 2.12 -10.20 -0.06
N LEU A 15 1.19 -9.38 -0.52
CA LEU A 15 1.46 -8.14 -1.23
C LEU A 15 1.23 -6.96 -0.28
N LEU A 16 2.29 -6.22 0.02
CA LEU A 16 2.23 -5.01 0.83
C LEU A 16 2.04 -3.80 -0.10
N LEU A 17 0.94 -3.07 0.05
CA LEU A 17 0.78 -1.78 -0.60
C LEU A 17 1.44 -0.69 0.26
N TRP A 18 2.60 -0.23 -0.16
CA TRP A 18 3.39 0.81 0.53
C TRP A 18 3.72 1.93 -0.47
N PRO A 19 3.58 3.22 -0.09
CA PRO A 19 3.97 4.33 -0.96
C PRO A 19 5.49 4.46 -1.02
N GLU A 20 6.02 4.67 -2.21
CA GLU A 20 7.47 4.77 -2.42
C GLU A 20 7.85 6.08 -3.09
N TRP A 21 9.06 6.57 -2.81
CA TRP A 21 9.64 7.72 -3.53
C TRP A 21 10.13 7.35 -4.93
N GLY A 22 10.03 8.31 -5.85
CA GLY A 22 10.58 8.20 -7.20
C GLY A 22 9.62 7.60 -8.24
N PRO A 23 10.07 7.47 -9.51
CA PRO A 23 9.20 7.11 -10.63
C PRO A 23 8.88 5.61 -10.72
N ARG A 24 9.18 4.82 -9.68
CA ARG A 24 9.06 3.37 -9.72
C ARG A 24 7.60 2.93 -9.75
N ASP A 25 7.34 1.83 -10.46
CA ASP A 25 6.06 1.16 -10.39
C ASP A 25 5.96 0.40 -9.07
N LEU A 26 4.95 0.73 -8.25
CA LEU A 26 4.77 0.17 -6.91
C LEU A 26 4.69 -1.36 -6.90
N LEU A 27 4.09 -1.94 -7.94
CA LEU A 27 3.80 -3.37 -7.98
C LEU A 27 4.59 -4.14 -9.04
N GLY A 28 5.52 -3.48 -9.73
CA GLY A 28 6.37 -4.11 -10.76
C GLY A 28 5.57 -4.99 -11.74
N SER A 29 5.98 -6.24 -11.91
CA SER A 29 5.35 -7.20 -12.84
C SER A 29 4.07 -7.86 -12.32
N THR A 30 3.48 -7.38 -11.22
CA THR A 30 2.24 -7.96 -10.66
C THR A 30 1.11 -7.88 -11.70
N PRO A 31 0.38 -8.98 -11.98
CA PRO A 31 -0.62 -9.04 -13.04
C PRO A 31 -1.94 -8.38 -12.59
N ILE A 32 -2.01 -7.06 -12.72
CA ILE A 32 -3.20 -6.24 -12.46
C ILE A 32 -3.60 -5.48 -13.71
N SER A 33 -4.84 -4.99 -13.74
CA SER A 33 -5.36 -4.17 -14.84
C SER A 33 -4.59 -2.86 -14.98
N ASP A 34 -4.49 -2.35 -16.22
CA ASP A 34 -3.83 -1.07 -16.50
C ASP A 34 -4.52 0.10 -15.77
N SER A 35 -5.84 0.03 -15.63
CA SER A 35 -6.63 1.00 -14.87
C SER A 35 -6.25 1.03 -13.40
N LEU A 36 -6.12 -0.14 -12.75
CA LEU A 36 -5.70 -0.23 -11.36
C LEU A 36 -4.25 0.24 -11.19
N ARG A 37 -3.37 -0.12 -12.13
CA ARG A 37 -1.98 0.35 -12.15
C ARG A 37 -1.89 1.86 -12.26
N LEU A 38 -2.69 2.49 -13.12
CA LEU A 38 -2.75 3.94 -13.26
C LEU A 38 -3.20 4.61 -11.96
N ARG A 39 -4.23 4.07 -11.30
CA ARG A 39 -4.71 4.61 -10.02
C ARG A 39 -3.66 4.49 -8.92
N LEU A 40 -2.96 3.36 -8.80
CA LEU A 40 -1.85 3.18 -7.86
C LEU A 40 -0.74 4.21 -8.08
N ARG A 41 -0.40 4.51 -9.34
CA ARG A 41 0.59 5.54 -9.68
C ARG A 41 0.12 6.93 -9.26
N ASN A 42 -1.14 7.28 -9.51
CA ASN A 42 -1.70 8.58 -9.12
C ASN A 42 -1.80 8.73 -7.60
N TRP A 43 -2.20 7.67 -6.90
CA TRP A 43 -2.24 7.60 -5.44
C TRP A 43 -0.84 7.82 -4.85
N ASN A 44 0.18 7.13 -5.35
CA ASN A 44 1.56 7.31 -4.91
C ASN A 44 2.08 8.73 -5.22
N HIS A 45 1.76 9.25 -6.40
CA HIS A 45 2.17 10.58 -6.83
C HIS A 45 1.60 11.69 -5.94
N THR A 46 0.36 11.54 -5.48
CA THR A 46 -0.25 12.45 -4.50
C THR A 46 0.58 12.49 -3.21
N TRP A 47 0.92 11.32 -2.66
CA TRP A 47 1.78 11.22 -1.47
C TRP A 47 3.15 11.87 -1.71
N GLN A 48 3.80 11.58 -2.85
CA GLN A 48 5.11 12.14 -3.20
C GLN A 48 5.12 13.66 -3.37
N THR A 49 4.02 14.23 -3.85
CA THR A 49 3.95 15.66 -4.18
C THR A 49 3.56 16.48 -2.96
N VAL A 50 2.68 15.93 -2.12
CA VAL A 50 2.13 16.64 -0.96
C VAL A 50 3.04 16.52 0.26
N LEU A 51 3.62 15.33 0.48
CA LEU A 51 4.61 15.15 1.53
C LEU A 51 5.97 15.49 0.94
N ASP A 52 6.67 16.47 1.51
CA ASP A 52 8.02 16.82 1.11
C ASP A 52 9.01 16.02 2.00
N PRO A 53 9.86 15.15 1.43
CA PRO A 53 10.82 14.36 2.21
C PRO A 53 11.89 15.22 2.91
N VAL A 54 12.00 16.52 2.62
CA VAL A 54 13.08 17.38 3.10
C VAL A 54 12.84 17.91 4.53
N LYS A 55 11.60 17.93 5.06
CA LYS A 55 11.31 18.59 6.36
C LYS A 55 10.57 17.73 7.39
N GLU A 56 9.40 17.21 7.04
CA GLU A 56 8.57 16.40 7.95
C GLU A 56 7.52 15.66 7.11
N ILE A 57 7.39 14.34 7.29
CA ILE A 57 6.35 13.56 6.60
C ILE A 57 5.02 13.77 7.33
N ARG A 58 4.39 14.91 7.06
CA ARG A 58 3.10 15.30 7.63
C ARG A 58 2.24 15.98 6.57
N TRP A 59 0.97 15.60 6.51
CA TRP A 59 0.02 16.24 5.58
C TRP A 59 -0.16 17.73 5.94
N PRO A 60 0.07 18.66 5.00
CA PRO A 60 -0.21 20.08 5.22
C PRO A 60 -1.71 20.34 5.33
N ASP A 61 -2.52 19.51 4.66
CA ASP A 61 -3.98 19.48 4.77
C ASP A 61 -4.41 18.06 5.18
N ALA A 62 -4.99 17.95 6.38
CA ALA A 62 -5.47 16.68 6.91
C ALA A 62 -6.63 16.08 6.10
N GLU A 63 -7.43 16.90 5.41
CA GLU A 63 -8.49 16.38 4.55
C GLU A 63 -7.91 15.68 3.32
N VAL A 64 -6.82 16.20 2.73
CA VAL A 64 -6.10 15.54 1.65
C VAL A 64 -5.54 14.20 2.13
N GLY A 65 -4.94 14.16 3.32
CA GLY A 65 -4.44 12.92 3.90
C GLY A 65 -5.55 11.88 4.15
N ARG A 66 -6.70 12.27 4.70
CA ARG A 66 -7.86 11.38 4.88
C ARG A 66 -8.36 10.81 3.56
N ARG A 67 -8.50 11.64 2.52
CA ARG A 67 -8.93 11.19 1.19
C ARG A 67 -7.92 10.19 0.60
N TRP A 68 -6.63 10.44 0.79
CA TRP A 68 -5.57 9.55 0.35
C TRP A 68 -5.57 8.19 1.07
N ILE A 69 -5.84 8.17 2.39
CA ILE A 69 -6.04 6.94 3.16
C ILE A 69 -7.24 6.15 2.63
N ALA A 70 -8.39 6.81 2.47
CA ALA A 70 -9.61 6.15 1.97
C ALA A 70 -9.42 5.58 0.56
N GLU A 71 -8.69 6.28 -0.31
CA GLU A 71 -8.31 5.76 -1.63
C GLU A 71 -7.39 4.54 -1.52
N GLY A 72 -6.37 4.59 -0.66
CA GLY A 72 -5.47 3.46 -0.39
C GLY A 72 -6.23 2.21 0.07
N GLU A 73 -7.19 2.35 0.97
CA GLU A 73 -8.05 1.25 1.41
C GLU A 73 -8.91 0.68 0.27
N SER A 74 -9.41 1.53 -0.63
CA SER A 74 -10.11 1.08 -1.83
C SER A 74 -9.18 0.26 -2.73
N LEU A 75 -7.95 0.74 -2.95
CA LEU A 75 -6.96 0.06 -3.79
C LEU A 75 -6.57 -1.30 -3.22
N VAL A 76 -6.44 -1.43 -1.89
CA VAL A 76 -6.22 -2.73 -1.23
C VAL A 76 -7.35 -3.70 -1.53
N ARG A 77 -8.62 -3.26 -1.43
CA ARG A 77 -9.77 -4.11 -1.74
C ARG A 77 -9.80 -4.53 -3.21
N GLU A 78 -9.51 -3.60 -4.12
CA GLU A 78 -9.47 -3.87 -5.56
C GLU A 78 -8.33 -4.83 -5.94
N LEU A 79 -7.14 -4.63 -5.38
CA LEU A 79 -6.01 -5.55 -5.52
C LEU A 79 -6.36 -6.95 -5.01
N GLN A 80 -7.03 -7.04 -3.86
CA GLN A 80 -7.45 -8.31 -3.28
C GLN A 80 -8.45 -9.06 -4.19
N VAL A 81 -9.31 -8.32 -4.90
CA VAL A 81 -10.25 -8.88 -5.88
C VAL A 81 -9.52 -9.35 -7.14
N GLU A 82 -8.64 -8.53 -7.72
CA GLU A 82 -7.93 -8.88 -8.97
C GLU A 82 -6.94 -10.03 -8.78
N LEU A 83 -6.21 -10.07 -7.66
CA LEU A 83 -5.20 -11.10 -7.39
C LEU A 83 -5.80 -12.39 -6.81
N GLY A 84 -7.06 -12.33 -6.38
CA GLY A 84 -7.80 -13.44 -5.81
C GLY A 84 -7.36 -13.81 -4.38
N PRO A 85 -8.07 -14.78 -3.77
CA PRO A 85 -7.94 -15.09 -2.34
C PRO A 85 -6.61 -15.74 -1.96
N GLN A 86 -5.82 -16.18 -2.94
CA GLN A 86 -4.52 -16.78 -2.69
C GLN A 86 -3.45 -15.74 -2.35
N VAL A 87 -3.63 -14.48 -2.74
CA VAL A 87 -2.73 -13.38 -2.42
C VAL A 87 -3.36 -12.54 -1.32
N ARG A 88 -2.69 -12.40 -0.18
CA ARG A 88 -3.12 -11.51 0.90
C ARG A 88 -2.57 -10.11 0.63
N VAL A 89 -3.46 -9.16 0.42
CA VAL A 89 -3.07 -7.74 0.28
C VAL A 89 -3.14 -7.05 1.64
N VAL A 90 -2.08 -6.34 2.01
CA VAL A 90 -1.95 -5.64 3.30
C VAL A 90 -1.63 -4.18 3.07
N GLU A 91 -2.25 -3.30 3.86
CA GLU A 91 -1.96 -1.87 3.86
C GLU A 91 -0.68 -1.55 4.65
N GLY A 92 0.25 -0.84 4.00
CA GLY A 92 1.46 -0.30 4.62
C GLY A 92 1.36 1.18 4.96
N PHE A 93 0.30 1.85 4.55
CA PHE A 93 0.24 3.31 4.53
C PHE A 93 -0.50 3.96 5.71
N ARG A 94 -1.08 3.16 6.62
CA ARG A 94 -1.80 3.66 7.82
C ARG A 94 -0.96 4.59 8.71
N VAL A 95 0.36 4.44 8.68
CA VAL A 95 1.29 5.31 9.42
C VAL A 95 1.26 6.77 8.97
N TYR A 96 0.68 7.05 7.79
CA TYR A 96 0.49 8.39 7.26
C TYR A 96 -0.93 8.91 7.51
N ASP A 97 -1.77 8.22 8.26
CA ASP A 97 -3.10 8.72 8.60
C ASP A 97 -2.99 10.00 9.45
N PRO A 98 -3.51 11.15 9.00
CA PRO A 98 -3.44 12.40 9.77
C PRO A 98 -4.18 12.33 11.11
N ASP A 99 -5.12 11.40 11.27
CA ASP A 99 -5.87 11.18 12.51
C ASP A 99 -5.34 9.96 13.30
N GLY A 100 -4.27 9.31 12.80
CA GLY A 100 -3.63 8.18 13.47
C GLY A 100 -2.89 8.59 14.74
N GLU A 101 -2.79 7.67 15.71
CA GLU A 101 -1.86 7.88 16.82
C GLU A 101 -0.43 7.97 16.27
N PRO A 102 0.40 8.91 16.76
CA PRO A 102 1.83 8.87 16.45
C PRO A 102 2.37 7.50 16.85
N PRO A 103 3.24 6.88 16.03
CA PRO A 103 3.81 5.58 16.35
C PRO A 103 4.45 5.65 17.75
N ARG A 104 3.91 4.84 18.68
CA ARG A 104 4.40 4.74 20.05
C ARG A 104 5.72 3.98 20.03
N TRP A 105 6.83 4.66 19.77
CA TRP A 105 8.14 4.14 20.17
C TRP A 105 8.40 4.65 21.59
N SER A 106 8.35 3.75 22.56
CA SER A 106 8.90 3.90 23.92
C SER A 106 10.04 2.90 24.10
#